data_AF-A0A2M7A5U4-F1
#
_entry.id   AF-A0A2M7A5U4-F1
#
_cell.length_a   1.000
_cell.length_b   1.000
_cell.length_c   1.000
_cell.angle_alpha   90.00
_cell.angle_beta   90.00
_cell.angle_gamma   90.00
#
_symmetry.space_group_name_H-M   'P 1'
#
loop_
_entity.id
_entity.type
_entity.pdbx_description
1 polymer ?
#
loop_
_entity_poly.entity_id
_entity_poly.type
_entity_poly.pdbx_seq_one_letter_code
_entity_poly.pdbx_strand_id
1 'polypeptide(L)'
;MLKIPRLRQPNSVTCLPTCVRAVLAHHGRHVSEEEALEMCGTRSAGTVADLAVQGLTDSGIDFAFRQFSGLQELDELVRGDEPVIAFLWHPSGTAHAVVVCDIGSETITVMDPAIGDYLELPIDHFETAWCDLQNEGMVIGIAQD
;
A
#
# COMPACT_ATOMS: atom_id res chain seq x y z
N MET A 1 1.72 12.77 -9.59
CA MET A 1 1.27 11.36 -9.61
C MET A 1 2.38 10.40 -9.98
N LEU A 2 2.72 9.53 -9.05
CA LEU A 2 3.63 8.40 -9.22
C LEU A 2 3.09 7.38 -10.22
N LYS A 3 3.97 6.77 -11.01
CA LYS A 3 3.61 5.73 -11.98
C LYS A 3 3.77 4.34 -11.36
N ILE A 4 2.90 4.02 -10.40
CA ILE A 4 2.86 2.70 -9.75
C ILE A 4 2.31 1.66 -10.73
N PRO A 5 2.96 0.50 -10.92
CA PRO A 5 2.43 -0.59 -11.74
C PRO A 5 0.99 -0.97 -11.36
N ARG A 6 0.11 -1.01 -12.35
CA ARG A 6 -1.28 -1.43 -12.20
C ARG A 6 -1.35 -2.94 -12.08
N LEU A 7 -1.58 -3.44 -10.87
CA LEU A 7 -1.62 -4.87 -10.57
C LEU A 7 -2.96 -5.23 -9.95
N ARG A 8 -3.64 -6.22 -10.51
CA ARG A 8 -4.86 -6.77 -9.94
C ARG A 8 -4.54 -7.90 -8.97
N GLN A 9 -5.17 -7.88 -7.80
CA GLN A 9 -5.08 -8.99 -6.85
C GLN A 9 -5.82 -10.22 -7.41
N PRO A 10 -5.25 -11.43 -7.26
CA PRO A 10 -5.87 -12.67 -7.74
C PRO A 10 -7.12 -13.07 -6.95
N ASN A 11 -7.24 -12.65 -5.69
CA ASN A 11 -8.34 -13.01 -4.80
C ASN A 11 -8.55 -11.96 -3.69
N SER A 12 -9.58 -12.10 -2.87
CA SER A 12 -9.97 -11.10 -1.87
C SER A 12 -8.99 -10.91 -0.70
N VAL A 13 -8.00 -11.79 -0.52
CA VAL A 13 -7.10 -11.77 0.65
C VAL A 13 -5.68 -11.29 0.32
N THR A 14 -5.45 -10.84 -0.92
CA THR A 14 -4.12 -10.56 -1.49
C THR A 14 -3.90 -9.09 -1.84
N CYS A 15 -4.68 -8.17 -1.27
CA CYS A 15 -4.52 -6.73 -1.47
C CYS A 15 -3.11 -6.24 -1.04
N LEU A 16 -2.68 -6.53 0.19
CA LEU A 16 -1.37 -6.11 0.69
C LEU A 16 -0.19 -6.69 -0.12
N PRO A 17 -0.12 -8.02 -0.40
CA PRO A 17 0.90 -8.58 -1.29
C PRO A 17 0.96 -7.92 -2.66
N THR A 18 -0.21 -7.59 -3.23
CA THR A 18 -0.28 -6.94 -4.54
C THR A 18 0.25 -5.50 -4.47
N CYS A 19 -0.05 -4.76 -3.40
CA CYS A 19 0.51 -3.43 -3.14
C CYS A 19 2.03 -3.48 -2.94
N VAL A 20 2.54 -4.41 -2.12
CA VAL A 20 3.99 -4.62 -1.92
C VAL A 20 4.67 -4.90 -3.25
N ARG A 21 4.12 -5.80 -4.06
CA ARG A 21 4.66 -6.13 -5.40
C ARG A 21 4.66 -4.92 -6.33
N ALA A 22 3.62 -4.10 -6.29
CA ALA A 22 3.53 -2.88 -7.10
C ALA A 22 4.59 -1.84 -6.70
N VAL A 23 4.76 -1.60 -5.40
CA VAL A 23 5.74 -0.63 -4.87
C VAL A 23 7.18 -1.11 -5.14
N LEU A 24 7.50 -2.38 -4.87
CA LEU A 24 8.81 -2.93 -5.21
C LEU A 24 9.13 -2.80 -6.71
N ALA A 25 8.14 -3.08 -7.57
CA ALA A 25 8.31 -2.93 -9.01
C ALA A 25 8.46 -1.47 -9.46
N HIS A 26 7.84 -0.51 -8.75
CA HIS A 26 8.07 0.92 -8.97
C HIS A 26 9.53 1.30 -8.68
N HIS A 27 10.13 0.72 -7.65
CA HIS A 27 11.56 0.84 -7.34
C HIS A 27 12.48 -0.05 -8.20
N GLY A 28 11.97 -0.68 -9.26
CA GLY A 28 12.75 -1.52 -10.17
C GLY A 28 13.05 -2.93 -9.66
N ARG A 29 12.53 -3.34 -8.49
CA ARG A 29 12.65 -4.70 -7.96
C ARG A 29 11.41 -5.50 -8.30
N HIS A 30 11.52 -6.38 -9.28
CA HIS A 30 10.44 -7.28 -9.67
C HIS A 30 10.46 -8.55 -8.81
N VAL A 31 9.33 -8.82 -8.15
CA VAL A 31 9.06 -10.07 -7.45
C VAL A 31 7.81 -10.73 -8.03
N SER A 32 7.77 -12.05 -7.99
CA SER A 32 6.62 -12.85 -8.34
C SER A 32 5.47 -12.68 -7.32
N GLU A 33 4.30 -13.20 -7.68
CA GLU A 33 3.19 -13.27 -6.74
C GLU A 33 3.49 -14.14 -5.52
N GLU A 34 4.11 -15.30 -5.74
CA GLU A 34 4.46 -16.25 -4.68
C GLU A 34 5.44 -15.63 -3.68
N GLU A 35 6.48 -14.95 -4.16
CA GLU A 35 7.42 -14.22 -3.31
C GLU A 35 6.71 -13.12 -2.49
N ALA A 36 5.79 -12.37 -3.10
CA ALA A 36 5.03 -11.34 -2.39
C ALA A 36 4.10 -11.92 -1.31
N LEU A 37 3.50 -13.09 -1.57
CA LEU A 37 2.67 -13.81 -0.60
C LEU A 37 3.49 -14.31 0.59
N GLU A 38 4.66 -14.87 0.32
CA GLU A 38 5.60 -15.32 1.36
C GLU A 38 6.09 -14.14 2.21
N MET A 39 6.54 -13.05 1.58
CA MET A 39 6.95 -11.82 2.28
C MET A 39 5.85 -11.25 3.17
N CYS A 40 4.59 -11.34 2.74
CA CYS A 40 3.48 -10.82 3.51
C CYS A 40 2.95 -11.81 4.56
N GLY A 41 3.41 -13.07 4.56
CA GLY A 41 2.85 -14.12 5.41
C GLY A 41 1.36 -14.36 5.18
N THR A 42 0.87 -14.14 3.96
CA THR A 42 -0.55 -14.21 3.61
C THR A 42 -1.09 -15.63 3.79
N ARG A 43 -2.26 -15.74 4.43
CA ARG A 43 -2.96 -17.01 4.65
C ARG A 43 -4.37 -16.95 4.09
N SER A 44 -5.09 -18.06 4.17
CA SER A 44 -6.49 -18.16 3.70
C SER A 44 -7.43 -17.14 4.33
N ALA A 45 -7.12 -16.63 5.53
CA ALA A 45 -7.93 -15.65 6.25
C ALA A 45 -7.59 -14.19 5.89
N GLY A 46 -6.53 -13.92 5.11
CA GLY A 46 -6.02 -12.57 4.94
C GLY A 46 -4.53 -12.44 5.17
N THR A 47 -4.09 -11.19 5.09
CA THR A 47 -2.77 -10.78 5.55
C THR A 47 -2.93 -9.98 6.83
N VAL A 48 -2.19 -10.36 7.88
CA VAL A 48 -2.09 -9.57 9.12
C VAL A 48 -0.87 -8.67 8.98
N ALA A 49 -1.01 -7.37 9.28
CA ALA A 49 0.08 -6.40 9.11
C ALA A 49 1.38 -6.86 9.79
N ASP A 50 1.30 -7.35 11.04
CA ASP A 50 2.45 -7.89 11.78
C ASP A 50 3.19 -9.02 11.05
N LEU A 51 2.47 -9.90 10.34
CA LEU A 51 3.10 -10.98 9.58
C LEU A 51 3.81 -10.45 8.34
N ALA A 52 3.27 -9.40 7.71
CA ALA A 52 3.93 -8.74 6.59
C ALA A 52 5.18 -7.98 7.05
N VAL A 53 5.13 -7.30 8.20
CA VAL A 53 6.30 -6.66 8.83
C VAL A 53 7.42 -7.68 9.05
N GLN A 54 7.10 -8.84 9.64
CA GLN A 54 8.09 -9.88 9.87
C GLN A 54 8.66 -10.43 8.56
N GLY A 55 7.82 -10.80 7.59
CA GLY A 55 8.29 -11.42 6.35
C GLY A 55 9.06 -10.46 5.42
N LEU A 56 8.72 -9.16 5.41
CA LEU A 56 9.51 -8.13 4.74
C LEU A 56 10.89 -7.97 5.39
N THR A 57 10.95 -7.98 6.72
CA THR A 57 12.21 -7.94 7.48
C THR A 57 13.09 -9.14 7.14
N ASP A 58 12.53 -10.36 7.18
CA ASP A 58 13.25 -11.60 6.90
C ASP A 58 13.75 -11.67 5.45
N SER A 59 13.07 -10.96 4.54
CA SER A 59 13.43 -10.86 3.12
C SER A 59 14.40 -9.72 2.80
N GLY A 60 14.90 -9.03 3.83
CA GLY A 60 15.85 -7.93 3.69
C GLY A 60 15.27 -6.73 2.94
N ILE A 61 13.95 -6.54 2.99
CA ILE A 61 13.29 -5.34 2.47
C ILE A 61 13.43 -4.25 3.52
N ASP A 62 13.90 -3.07 3.12
CA ASP A 62 13.81 -1.88 3.96
C ASP A 62 12.38 -1.33 3.91
N PHE A 63 11.77 -1.10 5.06
CA PHE A 63 10.42 -0.57 5.13
C PHE A 63 10.17 0.11 6.48
N ALA A 64 9.18 0.99 6.49
CA ALA A 64 8.64 1.59 7.69
C ALA A 64 7.13 1.36 7.74
N PHE A 65 6.67 0.52 8.67
CA PHE A 65 5.27 0.47 9.08
C PHE A 65 5.06 1.48 10.21
N ARG A 66 4.15 2.44 10.00
CA ARG A 66 3.91 3.50 10.98
C ARG A 66 2.52 4.10 10.88
N GLN A 67 2.12 4.77 11.95
CA GLN A 67 1.03 5.72 11.95
C GLN A 67 1.55 7.07 11.44
N PHE A 68 0.82 7.69 10.52
CA PHE A 68 1.11 9.00 9.96
C PHE A 68 0.33 10.10 10.67
N SER A 69 0.87 11.31 10.62
CA SER A 69 0.28 12.51 11.24
C SER A 69 -0.94 13.05 10.49
N GLY A 70 -1.08 12.74 9.20
CA GLY A 70 -2.22 13.11 8.36
C GLY A 70 -1.85 13.18 6.88
N LEU A 71 -2.78 13.68 6.05
CA LEU A 71 -2.63 13.74 4.59
C LEU A 71 -1.42 14.55 4.12
N GLN A 72 -1.03 15.60 4.85
CA GLN A 72 0.12 16.42 4.50
C GLN A 72 1.41 15.60 4.45
N GLU A 73 1.61 14.69 5.40
CA GLU A 73 2.80 13.82 5.44
C GLU A 73 2.81 12.84 4.25
N LEU A 74 1.64 12.33 3.85
CA LEU A 74 1.52 11.48 2.66
C LEU A 74 1.86 12.26 1.39
N ASP A 75 1.38 13.50 1.27
CA ASP A 75 1.66 14.35 0.10
C ASP A 75 3.16 14.65 -0.01
N GLU A 76 3.83 14.93 1.11
CA GLU A 76 5.28 15.16 1.15
C GLU A 76 6.07 13.93 0.65
N LEU A 77 5.70 12.72 1.08
CA LEU A 77 6.32 11.47 0.63
C LEU A 77 6.06 11.20 -0.85
N VAL A 78 4.81 11.31 -1.28
CA VAL A 78 4.41 11.07 -2.68
C VAL A 78 5.09 12.06 -3.62
N ARG A 79 5.26 13.33 -3.23
CA ARG A 79 6.03 14.32 -4.00
C ARG A 79 7.53 14.03 -4.02
N GLY A 80 8.03 13.31 -3.00
CA GLY A 80 9.40 12.84 -2.88
C GLY A 80 9.71 11.55 -3.65
N ASP A 81 8.78 11.04 -4.48
CA ASP A 81 8.90 9.75 -5.18
C ASP A 81 8.90 8.53 -4.25
N GLU A 82 8.23 8.66 -3.10
CA GLU A 82 8.13 7.62 -2.08
C GLU A 82 6.65 7.15 -1.97
N PRO A 83 6.28 6.03 -2.62
CA PRO A 83 4.91 5.52 -2.59
C PRO A 83 4.53 5.04 -1.18
N VAL A 84 3.32 5.37 -0.75
CA VAL A 84 2.77 4.92 0.55
C VAL A 84 1.70 3.86 0.32
N ILE A 85 1.84 2.70 0.96
CA ILE A 85 0.77 1.72 1.08
C ILE A 85 -0.11 2.15 2.27
N ALA A 86 -1.33 2.59 2.01
CA ALA A 86 -2.28 3.00 3.05
C ALA A 86 -3.24 1.87 3.41
N PHE A 87 -3.53 1.71 4.71
CA PHE A 87 -4.50 0.74 5.22
C PHE A 87 -5.82 1.45 5.55
N LEU A 88 -6.89 1.13 4.85
CA LEU A 88 -8.19 1.80 5.03
C LEU A 88 -9.36 0.81 5.09
N TRP A 89 -10.49 1.24 5.63
CA TRP A 89 -11.73 0.47 5.54
C TRP A 89 -12.32 0.57 4.13
N HIS A 90 -12.43 -0.56 3.44
CA HIS A 90 -13.20 -0.63 2.20
C HIS A 90 -14.71 -0.52 2.50
N PRO A 91 -15.53 0.07 1.61
CA PRO A 91 -16.98 0.17 1.81
C PRO A 91 -17.72 -1.15 2.08
N SER A 92 -17.11 -2.30 1.79
CA SER A 92 -17.63 -3.62 2.16
C SER A 92 -17.47 -3.97 3.65
N GLY A 93 -16.82 -3.12 4.45
CA GLY A 93 -16.55 -3.36 5.87
C GLY A 93 -15.33 -4.25 6.15
N THR A 94 -14.40 -4.34 5.20
CA THR A 94 -13.14 -5.09 5.37
C THR A 94 -11.94 -4.17 5.27
N ALA A 95 -10.90 -4.44 6.07
CA ALA A 95 -9.62 -3.75 5.93
C ALA A 95 -9.05 -4.01 4.53
N HIS A 96 -8.45 -2.98 3.95
CA HIS A 96 -7.93 -3.00 2.58
C HIS A 96 -6.63 -2.22 2.50
N ALA A 97 -5.79 -2.58 1.53
CA ALA A 97 -4.53 -1.92 1.27
C ALA A 97 -4.56 -1.33 -0.15
N VAL A 98 -4.15 -0.08 -0.28
CA VAL A 98 -4.02 0.63 -1.56
C VAL A 98 -2.68 1.37 -1.61
N VAL A 99 -2.16 1.70 -2.79
CA VAL A 99 -0.95 2.53 -2.92
C VAL A 99 -1.33 3.95 -3.28
N VAL A 100 -0.99 4.92 -2.43
CA VAL A 100 -1.21 6.35 -2.72
C VAL A 100 -0.26 6.79 -3.84
N CYS A 101 -0.82 7.35 -4.91
CA CYS A 101 -0.09 7.74 -6.11
C CYS A 101 -0.06 9.26 -6.33
N ASP A 102 -1.08 9.99 -5.87
CA ASP A 102 -1.16 11.45 -5.97
C ASP A 102 -2.13 11.99 -4.93
N ILE A 103 -1.83 13.17 -4.39
CA ILE A 103 -2.75 13.91 -3.50
C ILE A 103 -3.00 15.29 -4.11
N GLY A 104 -4.27 15.55 -4.44
CA GLY A 104 -4.76 16.84 -4.90
C GLY A 104 -5.44 17.62 -3.76
N SER A 105 -6.10 18.72 -4.13
CA SER A 105 -6.83 19.55 -3.15
C SER A 105 -8.20 18.96 -2.77
N GLU A 106 -8.84 18.23 -3.68
CA GLU A 106 -10.18 17.65 -3.47
C GLU A 106 -10.20 16.13 -3.65
N THR A 107 -9.19 15.57 -4.30
CA THR A 107 -9.13 14.15 -4.63
C THR A 107 -7.77 13.55 -4.27
N ILE A 108 -7.78 12.25 -4.05
CA ILE A 108 -6.59 11.41 -3.91
C ILE A 108 -6.65 10.30 -4.96
N THR A 109 -5.53 10.06 -5.63
CA THR A 109 -5.40 8.95 -6.58
C THR A 109 -4.64 7.81 -5.94
N VAL A 110 -5.21 6.61 -5.97
CA VAL A 110 -4.58 5.39 -5.46
C VAL A 110 -4.49 4.32 -6.54
N MET A 111 -3.49 3.45 -6.50
CA MET A 111 -3.53 2.15 -7.19
C MET A 111 -4.26 1.17 -6.27
N ASP A 112 -5.45 0.75 -6.70
CA ASP A 112 -6.27 -0.16 -5.93
C ASP A 112 -6.15 -1.58 -6.51
N PRO A 113 -5.57 -2.54 -5.75
CA PRO A 113 -5.35 -3.88 -6.24
C PRO A 113 -6.66 -4.64 -6.50
N ALA A 114 -7.80 -4.27 -5.90
CA ALA A 114 -9.08 -4.93 -6.13
C ALA A 114 -9.59 -4.73 -7.57
N ILE A 115 -9.37 -3.53 -8.13
CA ILE A 115 -9.71 -3.20 -9.52
C ILE A 115 -8.53 -3.43 -10.46
N GLY A 116 -7.30 -3.35 -9.95
CA GLY A 116 -6.07 -3.49 -10.74
C GLY A 116 -5.78 -2.28 -11.63
N ASP A 117 -6.21 -1.10 -11.20
CA ASP A 117 -6.04 0.18 -11.89
C ASP A 117 -6.00 1.31 -10.85
N TYR A 118 -5.83 2.55 -11.33
CA TYR A 118 -5.95 3.72 -10.50
C TYR A 118 -7.42 4.05 -10.23
N LEU A 119 -7.67 4.48 -9.00
CA LEU A 119 -8.94 4.97 -8.53
C LEU A 119 -8.74 6.37 -7.98
N GLU A 120 -9.55 7.31 -8.45
CA GLU A 120 -9.65 8.64 -7.86
C GLU A 120 -10.78 8.64 -6.83
N LEU A 121 -10.49 9.11 -5.62
CA LEU A 121 -11.41 9.18 -4.50
C LEU A 121 -11.54 10.63 -4.03
N PRO A 122 -12.73 11.06 -3.58
CA PRO A 122 -12.86 12.26 -2.75
C PRO A 122 -11.92 12.16 -1.54
N ILE A 123 -11.17 13.23 -1.27
CA ILE A 123 -10.12 13.23 -0.25
C ILE A 123 -10.68 12.96 1.16
N ASP A 124 -11.87 13.48 1.45
CA ASP A 124 -12.59 13.29 2.70
C ASP A 124 -13.04 11.84 2.93
N HIS A 125 -13.46 11.16 1.88
CA HIS A 125 -13.81 9.74 1.92
C HIS A 125 -12.60 8.87 2.24
N PHE A 126 -11.46 9.15 1.58
CA PHE A 126 -10.22 8.45 1.87
C PHE A 126 -9.73 8.73 3.29
N GLU A 127 -9.69 10.00 3.70
CA GLU A 127 -9.20 10.41 5.01
C GLU A 127 -10.02 9.78 6.13
N THR A 128 -11.34 9.75 5.99
CA THR A 128 -12.23 9.10 6.97
C THR A 128 -11.92 7.60 7.08
N ALA A 129 -11.88 6.90 5.93
CA ALA A 129 -11.65 5.45 5.90
C ALA A 129 -10.26 5.05 6.41
N TRP A 130 -9.26 5.92 6.22
CA TRP A 130 -7.89 5.74 6.67
C TRP A 130 -7.70 6.11 8.16
N CYS A 131 -8.33 7.19 8.63
CA CYS A 131 -8.37 7.56 10.06
C CYS A 131 -9.02 6.47 10.92
N ASP A 132 -10.07 5.82 10.41
CA ASP A 132 -10.73 4.71 11.09
C ASP A 132 -9.83 3.45 11.22
N LEU A 133 -8.70 3.40 10.51
CA LEU A 133 -7.58 2.47 10.70
C LEU A 133 -6.32 3.20 11.19
N GLN A 134 -6.52 4.19 12.07
CA GLN A 134 -5.47 4.86 12.84
C GLN A 134 -4.40 5.56 12.00
N ASN A 135 -4.71 5.94 10.74
CA ASN A 135 -3.74 6.51 9.82
C ASN A 135 -2.52 5.59 9.60
N GLU A 136 -2.70 4.28 9.63
CA GLU A 136 -1.61 3.33 9.43
C GLU A 136 -1.24 3.21 7.94
N GLY A 137 0.04 3.00 7.70
CA GLY A 137 0.55 2.70 6.37
C GLY A 137 1.96 2.14 6.41
N MET A 138 2.46 1.82 5.22
CA MET A 138 3.78 1.26 5.02
C MET A 138 4.48 1.97 3.87
N VAL A 139 5.72 2.37 4.13
CA VAL A 139 6.66 2.86 3.12
C VAL A 139 7.68 1.76 2.89
N ILE A 140 8.00 1.44 1.63
CA ILE A 140 9.02 0.46 1.29
C ILE A 140 10.21 1.22 0.72
N GLY A 141 11.28 1.29 1.51
CA GLY A 141 12.52 1.87 1.07
C GLY A 141 13.30 0.93 0.15
N ILE A 142 14.25 1.51 -0.57
CA ILE A 142 15.33 0.77 -1.22
C ILE A 142 16.60 1.05 -0.42
N ALA A 143 17.31 0.00 -0.01
CA ALA A 143 18.67 0.15 0.48
C ALA A 143 19.50 0.88 -0.60
N GLN A 144 19.99 2.07 -0.27
CA GLN A 144 21.00 2.75 -1.07
C GLN A 144 22.32 2.02 -0.78
N ASP A 145 22.85 1.31 -1.77
CA ASP A 145 24.20 0.71 -1.70
C ASP A 145 25.29 1.78 -1.44
#